data_AF-A0A847A8Q9-F1
#
_entry.id   AF-A0A847A8Q9-F1
#
_cell.length_a   1.000
_cell.length_b   1.000
_cell.length_c   1.000
_cell.angle_alpha   90.00
_cell.angle_beta   90.00
_cell.angle_gamma   90.00
#
_symmetry.space_group_name_H-M   'P 1'
#
loop_
_entity.id
_entity.type
_entity.pdbx_description
1 polymer ?
#
loop_
_entity_poly.entity_id
_entity_poly.type
_entity_poly.pdbx_seq_one_letter_code
_entity_poly.pdbx_strand_id
1 'polypeptide(L)' 'MEPADIADILSEKPPLERVFLFRLLPKDLAIEVFEFMGGSDREELLSCFTDHEVAAIIEEMSDDDRTALFD' A
#
# COMPACT_ATOMS: atom_id res chain seq x y z
N MET A 1 14.00 -6.52 7.26
CA MET A 1 13.31 -5.43 7.96
C MET A 1 12.16 -6.07 8.70
N GLU A 2 11.91 -5.66 9.93
CA GLU A 2 10.80 -6.20 10.70
C GLU A 2 9.48 -5.58 10.20
N PRO A 3 8.33 -6.25 10.38
CA PRO A 3 7.04 -5.71 9.97
C PRO A 3 6.73 -4.34 10.59
N ALA A 4 7.18 -4.10 11.82
CA ALA A 4 7.06 -2.82 12.50
C ALA A 4 7.82 -1.70 11.77
N ASP A 5 9.05 -1.96 11.31
CA ASP A 5 9.84 -0.98 10.54
C ASP A 5 9.11 -0.58 9.25
N ILE A 6 8.47 -1.56 8.58
CA ILE A 6 7.73 -1.31 7.35
C ILE A 6 6.47 -0.50 7.64
N ALA A 7 5.76 -0.79 8.73
CA ALA A 7 4.59 -0.03 9.13
C ALA A 7 4.94 1.44 9.40
N ASP A 8 6.05 1.69 10.10
CA ASP A 8 6.54 3.06 10.35
C ASP A 8 6.87 3.78 9.04
N ILE A 9 7.59 3.14 8.13
CA ILE A 9 7.90 3.73 6.81
C ILE A 9 6.63 4.02 6.02
N LEU A 10 5.66 3.11 6.01
CA LEU A 10 4.38 3.28 5.34
C LEU A 10 3.58 4.45 5.94
N SER A 11 3.65 4.65 7.26
CA SER A 11 2.96 5.74 7.94
C SER A 11 3.49 7.13 7.53
N GLU A 12 4.77 7.23 7.16
CA GLU A 12 5.37 8.47 6.67
C GLU A 12 5.00 8.79 5.21
N LYS A 13 4.40 7.84 4.50
CA LYS A 13 4.03 8.02 3.09
C LYS A 13 2.68 8.68 2.93
N PRO A 14 2.50 9.47 1.84
CA PRO A 14 1.18 9.89 1.43
C PRO A 14 0.25 8.69 1.23
N PRO A 15 -1.08 8.86 1.43
CA PRO A 15 -2.05 7.76 1.44
C PRO A 15 -1.98 6.87 0.19
N LEU A 16 -1.84 7.50 -0.99
CA LEU A 16 -1.78 6.79 -2.26
C LEU A 16 -0.50 5.94 -2.43
N GLU A 17 0.66 6.52 -2.09
CA GLU A 17 1.95 5.81 -2.15
C GLU A 17 1.96 4.66 -1.13
N ARG A 18 1.40 4.88 0.06
CA ARG A 18 1.25 3.87 1.11
C ARG A 18 0.46 2.65 0.62
N VAL A 19 -0.69 2.86 -0.01
CA VAL A 19 -1.54 1.79 -0.54
C VAL A 19 -0.82 0.99 -1.61
N PHE A 20 -0.10 1.67 -2.50
CA PHE A 20 0.70 1.03 -3.54
C PHE A 20 1.80 0.15 -2.94
N LEU A 21 2.61 0.70 -2.04
CA LEU A 21 3.68 -0.03 -1.36
C LEU A 21 3.15 -1.21 -0.54
N PHE A 22 2.00 -1.04 0.12
CA PHE A 22 1.36 -2.12 0.87
C PHE A 22 0.90 -3.25 -0.06
N ARG A 23 0.42 -2.94 -1.28
CA ARG A 23 0.01 -3.93 -2.30
C ARG A 23 1.16 -4.79 -2.80
N LEU A 24 2.39 -4.26 -2.76
CA LEU A 24 3.61 -4.95 -3.16
C LEU A 24 4.12 -5.93 -2.11
N LEU A 25 3.62 -5.85 -0.87
CA LEU A 25 4.04 -6.76 0.19
C LEU A 25 3.52 -8.17 -0.08
N PRO A 26 4.35 -9.22 0.16
CA PRO A 26 3.85 -10.58 0.23
C PRO A 26 2.71 -10.69 1.24
N LYS A 27 1.70 -11.49 0.91
CA LYS A 27 0.46 -11.56 1.70
C LYS A 27 0.70 -11.76 3.20
N ASP A 28 1.60 -12.66 3.59
CA ASP A 28 1.88 -12.94 5.00
C ASP A 28 2.55 -11.75 5.69
N LEU A 29 3.46 -11.06 5.00
CA LEU A 29 4.10 -9.85 5.51
C LEU A 29 3.10 -8.68 5.60
N ALA A 30 2.21 -8.54 4.62
CA ALA A 30 1.18 -7.50 4.61
C ALA A 30 0.26 -7.62 5.83
N ILE A 31 -0.10 -8.85 6.24
CA ILE A 31 -0.90 -9.12 7.44
C ILE A 31 -0.15 -8.63 8.68
N GLU A 32 1.11 -9.04 8.84
CA GLU A 32 1.93 -8.65 9.99
C GLU A 32 2.12 -7.12 10.06
N VAL A 33 2.46 -6.48 8.94
CA VAL A 33 2.63 -5.02 8.85
C VAL A 33 1.35 -4.29 9.22
N PHE A 34 0.19 -4.75 8.74
CA PHE A 34 -1.10 -4.12 9.03
C PHE A 34 -1.45 -4.15 10.53
N GLU A 35 -0.99 -5.16 11.27
CA GLU A 35 -1.19 -5.23 12.73
C GLU A 35 -0.42 -4.13 13.48
N PHE A 36 0.72 -3.69 12.96
CA PHE A 36 1.56 -2.63 13.55
C PHE A 36 1.14 -1.21 13.15
N MET A 37 0.36 -1.04 12.07
CA MET A 37 -0.07 0.29 11.62
C MET A 37 -1.00 1.00 12.61
N GLY A 38 -1.00 2.34 12.62
CA GLY A 38 -1.94 3.14 13.41
C GLY A 38 -3.39 2.96 12.94
N GLY A 39 -4.37 3.21 13.83
CA GLY A 39 -5.79 3.06 13.50
C GLY A 39 -6.24 3.91 12.31
N SER A 40 -5.81 5.18 12.26
CA SER A 40 -6.10 6.08 11.15
C SER A 40 -5.48 5.63 9.84
N ASP A 41 -4.23 5.14 9.87
CA ASP A 41 -3.56 4.64 8.67
C ASP A 41 -4.23 3.37 8.13
N ARG A 42 -4.72 2.49 9.01
CA ARG A 42 -5.49 1.30 8.61
C ARG A 42 -6.82 1.67 7.97
N GLU A 43 -7.56 2.61 8.56
CA GLU A 43 -8.83 3.09 8.02
C GLU A 43 -8.67 3.71 6.63
N GLU A 44 -7.65 4.55 6.46
CA GLU A 44 -7.32 5.17 5.18
C GLU A 44 -6.89 4.13 4.12
N LEU A 45 -6.06 3.16 4.52
CA LEU A 45 -5.65 2.09 3.62
C LEU A 45 -6.85 1.23 3.16
N LEU A 46 -7.79 0.95 4.06
CA LEU A 46 -9.02 0.23 3.74
C LEU A 46 -9.97 1.05 2.86
N SER A 47 -10.10 2.36 3.10
CA SER A 47 -10.96 3.21 2.26
C SER A 47 -10.46 3.26 0.83
N CYS A 48 -9.14 3.36 0.63
CA CYS A 48 -8.53 3.32 -0.70
C CYS A 48 -8.72 1.98 -1.42
N PHE A 49 -8.92 0.86 -0.72
CA PHE A 49 -9.25 -0.42 -1.37
C PHE A 49 -10.71 -0.53 -1.80
N THR A 50 -11.61 0.15 -1.10
CA THR A 50 -13.02 0.23 -1.47
C THR A 50 -13.31 1.28 -2.53
N ASP A 51 -12.50 2.33 -2.60
CA ASP A 51 -12.59 3.35 -3.63
C ASP A 51 -11.94 2.90 -4.94
N HIS A 52 -12.61 3.21 -6.06
CA HIS A 52 -12.14 2.90 -7.41
C HIS A 52 -10.84 3.63 -7.81
N GLU A 53 -10.30 4.50 -6.96
CA GLU A 53 -9.11 5.31 -7.23
C GLU A 53 -7.86 4.48 -7.50
N VAL A 54 -7.71 3.30 -6.90
CA VAL A 54 -6.55 2.42 -7.18
C VAL A 54 -6.54 1.96 -8.63
N ALA A 55 -7.71 1.72 -9.23
CA ALA A 55 -7.79 1.36 -10.65
C ALA A 55 -7.43 2.56 -11.56
N ALA A 56 -7.92 3.76 -11.22
CA ALA A 56 -7.61 4.98 -11.96
C ALA A 56 -6.11 5.32 -11.91
N ILE A 57 -5.45 5.09 -10.78
CA ILE A 57 -4.00 5.33 -10.62
C ILE A 57 -3.19 4.35 -11.46
N ILE A 58 -3.55 3.05 -11.46
CA ILE A 58 -2.88 2.05 -12.32
C ILE A 58 -3.05 2.40 -13.81
N GLU A 59 -4.17 3.02 -14.16
CA GLU A 59 -4.46 3.48 -15.52
C GLU A 59 -3.71 4.77 -15.88
N GLU A 60 -3.42 5.64 -14.90
CA GLU A 60 -2.57 6.82 -15.06
C GLU A 60 -1.06 6.51 -14.96
N MET A 61 -0.68 5.33 -14.47
CA MET A 61 0.72 4.88 -14.45
C MET A 61 1.23 4.57 -15.87
N SER A 62 2.49 4.94 -16.12
CA SER A 62 3.17 4.60 -17.36
C SER A 62 3.20 3.08 -17.57
N ASP A 63 3.18 2.63 -18.82
CA ASP A 63 3.20 1.20 -19.14
C ASP A 63 4.41 0.47 -18.53
N ASP A 64 5.55 1.16 -18.39
CA ASP A 64 6.77 0.65 -17.75
C ASP A 64 6.58 0.43 -16.24
N ASP A 65 6.05 1.44 -15.53
CA ASP A 65 5.80 1.36 -14.08
C ASP A 65 4.71 0.32 -13.76
N ARG A 66 3.72 0.19 -14.63
CA ARG A 66 2.67 -0.83 -14.52
C ARG A 66 3.24 -2.23 -14.69
N THR A 67 4.13 -2.43 -15.67
CA THR A 67 4.76 -3.73 -15.90
C THR A 67 5.58 -4.16 -14.68
N ALA A 68 6.33 -3.24 -14.06
CA ALA A 68 7.11 -3.50 -12.85
C ALA A 68 6.26 -3.84 -11.61
N LEU A 69 4.97 -3.47 -11.60
CA LEU A 69 4.03 -3.78 -10.52
C LEU A 69 3.46 -5.20 -10.62
N PHE A 70 3.36 -5.76 -11.83
CA PHE A 70 2.67 -7.03 -12.10
C PHE A 70 3.60 -8.21 -12.40
N ASP A 71 4.91 -7.99 -12.47
CA ASP A 71 5.98 -8.99 -12.67
C ASP A 71 6.64 -9.34 -11.33
#